data_AF-A0A5B8JZF2-F1
#
_entry.id   AF-A0A5B8JZF2-F1
#
_cell.length_a   1.000
_cell.length_b   1.000
_cell.length_c   1.000
_cell.angle_alpha   90.00
_cell.angle_beta   90.00
_cell.angle_gamma   90.00
#
_symmetry.space_group_name_H-M   'P 1'
#
loop_
_entity.id
_entity.type
_entity.pdbx_description
1 polymer ?
#
loop_
_entity_poly.entity_id
_entity_poly.type
_entity_poly.pdbx_seq_one_letter_code
_entity_poly.pdbx_strand_id
1 'polypeptide(L)'
;MAKYEIMMIVDPKADVNVAFDLLKEVFGNGVKKAEKLAINELSYSINKSKHAQYVNAEVESKPELISEFVRRSNIVKQVWRQLVINLDTESGLKPTNTKKATKKVVRKSTPRKVAPKTEE
;
A
#
# COMPACT_ATOMS: atom_id res chain seq x y z
N MET A 1 13.62 12.76 -5.27
CA MET A 1 13.05 11.45 -4.86
C MET A 1 12.23 11.72 -3.63
N ALA A 2 11.09 11.04 -3.48
CA ALA A 2 10.24 11.26 -2.33
C ALA A 2 10.73 10.39 -1.16
N LYS A 3 10.52 10.87 0.06
CA LYS A 3 10.79 10.15 1.29
C LYS A 3 9.59 9.29 1.66
N TYR A 4 9.86 8.03 1.97
CA TYR A 4 8.85 7.08 2.40
C TYR A 4 9.23 6.43 3.72
N GLU A 5 8.23 6.17 4.52
CA GLU A 5 8.31 5.28 5.67
C GLU A 5 7.54 4.00 5.37
N ILE A 6 8.19 2.85 5.58
CA ILE A 6 7.65 1.54 5.27
C ILE A 6 7.63 0.73 6.55
N MET A 7 6.43 0.35 6.98
CA MET A 7 6.23 -0.55 8.10
C MET A 7 5.73 -1.90 7.60
N MET A 8 6.39 -2.97 8.03
CA MET A 8 6.04 -4.34 7.64
C MET A 8 5.76 -5.21 8.87
N ILE A 9 4.82 -6.12 8.70
CA ILE A 9 4.49 -7.18 9.65
C ILE A 9 4.90 -8.50 9.03
N VAL A 10 5.86 -9.17 9.64
CA VAL A 10 6.41 -10.46 9.21
C VAL A 10 5.92 -11.56 10.16
N ASP A 11 5.73 -12.76 9.61
CA ASP A 11 5.43 -13.97 10.37
C ASP A 11 6.41 -14.15 11.55
N PRO A 12 5.93 -14.38 12.78
CA PRO A 12 6.79 -14.58 13.95
C PRO A 12 7.76 -15.75 13.81
N LYS A 13 7.43 -16.75 12.98
CA LYS A 13 8.26 -17.94 12.74
C LYS A 13 9.27 -17.75 11.60
N ALA A 14 9.08 -16.74 10.76
CA ALA A 14 10.00 -16.44 9.67
C ALA A 14 11.22 -15.67 10.20
N ASP A 15 12.28 -15.68 9.39
CA ASP A 15 13.46 -14.87 9.65
C ASP A 15 13.17 -13.41 9.29
N VAL A 16 13.60 -12.49 10.16
CA VAL A 16 13.50 -11.04 9.95
C VAL A 16 14.31 -10.64 8.71
N ASN A 17 15.36 -11.39 8.37
CA ASN A 17 16.22 -11.08 7.22
C ASN A 17 15.45 -11.03 5.91
N VAL A 18 14.37 -11.80 5.75
CA VAL A 18 13.51 -11.76 4.56
C VAL A 18 12.99 -10.34 4.28
N ALA A 19 12.65 -9.60 5.32
CA ALA A 19 12.21 -8.22 5.20
C ALA A 19 13.36 -7.29 4.75
N PHE A 20 14.56 -7.46 5.32
CA PHE A 20 15.72 -6.65 4.96
C PHE A 20 16.22 -6.95 3.55
N ASP A 21 16.20 -8.21 3.14
CA ASP A 21 16.59 -8.64 1.80
C ASP A 21 15.61 -8.10 0.77
N LEU A 22 14.30 -8.16 1.03
CA LEU A 22 13.27 -7.56 0.17
C LEU A 22 13.52 -6.06 -0.04
N LEU A 23 13.82 -5.33 1.04
CA LEU A 23 14.11 -3.89 0.97
C LEU A 23 15.39 -3.62 0.17
N LYS A 24 16.46 -4.38 0.39
CA LYS A 24 17.72 -4.26 -0.35
C LYS A 24 17.56 -4.60 -1.83
N GLU A 25 16.80 -5.62 -2.18
CA GLU A 25 16.60 -6.03 -3.57
C GLU A 25 15.85 -4.96 -4.39
N VAL A 26 14.86 -4.31 -3.79
CA VAL A 26 14.03 -3.33 -4.52
C VAL A 26 14.66 -1.94 -4.51
N PHE A 27 15.22 -1.52 -3.38
CA PHE A 27 15.68 -0.15 -3.19
C PHE A 27 17.20 0.00 -3.23
N GLY A 28 17.96 -1.08 -3.07
CA GLY A 28 19.42 -1.06 -3.04
C GLY A 28 19.96 -0.05 -2.02
N ASN A 29 20.69 0.95 -2.52
CA ASN A 29 21.26 2.03 -1.70
C ASN A 29 20.26 3.11 -1.27
N GLY A 30 18.98 3.01 -1.67
CA GLY A 30 17.93 3.95 -1.30
C GLY A 30 17.40 3.79 0.13
N VAL A 31 17.78 2.72 0.83
CA VAL A 31 17.40 2.47 2.22
C VAL A 31 18.31 3.26 3.15
N LYS A 32 17.73 4.23 3.88
CA LYS A 32 18.48 5.06 4.84
C LYS A 32 18.60 4.38 6.19
N LYS A 33 17.50 3.78 6.63
CA LYS A 33 17.36 3.18 7.94
C LYS A 33 16.43 1.99 7.82
N ALA A 34 16.79 0.88 8.44
CA ALA A 34 15.92 -0.28 8.54
C ALA A 34 16.16 -0.93 9.91
N GLU A 35 15.11 -1.01 10.73
CA GLU A 35 15.20 -1.48 12.10
C GLU A 35 14.06 -2.45 12.41
N LYS A 36 14.39 -3.48 13.19
CA LYS A 36 13.40 -4.34 13.82
C LYS A 36 12.88 -3.66 15.09
N LEU A 37 11.56 -3.59 15.25
CA LEU A 37 10.96 -3.06 16.47
C LEU A 37 10.96 -4.13 17.57
N ALA A 38 11.10 -3.68 18.82
CA ALA A 38 11.07 -4.56 19.99
C ALA A 38 9.65 -5.09 20.31
N ILE A 39 8.63 -4.32 19.94
CA ILE A 39 7.22 -4.67 20.13
C ILE A 39 6.85 -5.76 19.13
N ASN A 40 6.35 -6.88 19.61
CA ASN A 40 5.99 -8.04 18.78
C ASN A 40 4.56 -8.55 19.03
N GLU A 41 3.81 -7.95 19.96
CA GLU A 41 2.44 -8.35 20.27
C GLU A 41 1.44 -7.59 19.38
N LEU A 42 0.48 -8.33 18.82
CA LEU A 42 -0.58 -7.81 17.99
C LEU A 42 -1.84 -7.59 18.84
N SER A 43 -2.53 -6.47 18.63
CA SER A 43 -3.80 -6.18 19.31
C SER A 43 -4.92 -7.18 18.96
N TYR A 44 -4.83 -7.83 17.81
CA TYR A 44 -5.74 -8.90 17.37
C TYR A 44 -4.96 -9.95 16.60
N SER A 45 -5.52 -11.15 16.50
CA SER A 45 -4.84 -12.24 15.81
C SER A 45 -4.81 -12.03 14.31
N ILE A 46 -3.62 -12.20 13.72
CA ILE A 46 -3.40 -12.27 12.28
C ILE A 46 -2.90 -13.68 11.98
N ASN A 47 -3.52 -14.37 11.01
CA ASN A 47 -3.19 -15.76 10.67
C ASN A 47 -3.13 -16.70 11.89
N LYS A 48 -4.07 -16.52 12.83
CA LYS A 48 -4.17 -17.28 14.10
C LYS A 48 -3.01 -17.06 15.08
N SER A 49 -2.12 -16.09 14.85
CA SER A 49 -1.08 -15.69 15.80
C SER A 49 -1.39 -14.33 16.42
N LYS A 50 -1.08 -14.16 17.72
CA LYS A 50 -1.07 -12.86 18.41
C LYS A 50 0.32 -12.21 18.43
N HIS A 51 1.32 -12.88 17.87
CA HIS A 51 2.68 -12.35 17.77
C HIS A 51 3.09 -12.19 16.32
N ALA A 52 3.87 -11.16 16.04
CA ALA A 52 4.50 -10.91 14.75
C ALA A 52 5.80 -10.13 14.94
N GLN A 53 6.63 -10.10 13.92
CA GLN A 53 7.83 -9.28 13.91
C GLN A 53 7.57 -8.01 13.12
N TYR A 54 7.82 -6.85 13.72
CA TYR A 54 7.68 -5.57 13.06
C TYR A 54 9.03 -5.07 12.54
N VAL A 55 9.02 -4.55 11.31
CA VAL A 55 10.17 -3.91 10.68
C VAL A 55 9.75 -2.52 10.22
N ASN A 56 10.51 -1.50 10.59
CA ASN A 56 10.36 -0.15 10.09
C ASN A 56 11.55 0.22 9.20
N ALA A 57 11.28 0.87 8.07
CA ALA A 57 12.31 1.30 7.15
C ALA A 57 12.03 2.70 6.58
N GLU A 58 13.06 3.54 6.58
CA GLU A 58 13.05 4.84 5.90
C GLU A 58 13.78 4.71 4.56
N VAL A 59 13.10 5.10 3.48
CA VAL A 59 13.57 4.91 2.11
C VAL A 59 13.38 6.20 1.32
N GLU A 60 14.40 6.59 0.56
CA GLU A 60 14.26 7.63 -0.47
C GLU A 60 14.21 6.97 -1.84
N SER A 61 13.08 7.12 -2.52
CA SER A 61 12.87 6.39 -3.77
C SER A 61 11.94 7.10 -4.76
N LYS A 62 11.86 6.53 -5.96
CA LYS A 62 10.87 6.88 -6.98
C LYS A 62 9.57 6.09 -6.74
N PRO A 63 8.39 6.63 -7.09
CA PRO A 63 7.11 5.94 -6.92
C PRO A 63 7.01 4.58 -7.64
N GLU A 64 7.73 4.42 -8.74
CA GLU A 64 7.80 3.17 -9.52
C GLU A 64 8.36 2.01 -8.69
N LEU A 65 9.45 2.26 -7.94
CA LEU A 65 10.08 1.24 -7.09
C LEU A 65 9.22 0.91 -5.87
N ILE A 66 8.47 1.86 -5.35
CA ILE A 66 7.47 1.60 -4.30
C ILE A 66 6.38 0.65 -4.81
N SER A 67 5.91 0.84 -6.04
CA SER A 67 4.92 -0.05 -6.65
C SER A 67 5.46 -1.47 -6.83
N GLU A 68 6.73 -1.60 -7.25
CA GLU A 68 7.41 -2.89 -7.34
C GLU A 68 7.62 -3.54 -5.97
N PHE A 69 7.95 -2.76 -4.94
CA PHE A 69 8.03 -3.26 -3.56
C PHE A 69 6.70 -3.83 -3.08
N VAL A 70 5.60 -3.10 -3.27
CA VAL A 70 4.25 -3.56 -2.90
C VAL A 70 3.91 -4.87 -3.63
N ARG A 71 4.24 -4.95 -4.92
CA ARG A 71 4.05 -6.17 -5.72
C ARG A 71 4.83 -7.35 -5.14
N ARG A 72 6.13 -7.19 -4.85
CA ARG A 72 6.98 -8.27 -4.29
C ARG A 72 6.57 -8.65 -2.87
N SER A 73 6.25 -7.67 -2.03
CA SER A 73 5.75 -7.89 -0.66
C SER A 73 4.50 -8.76 -0.65
N ASN A 74 3.58 -8.57 -1.60
CA ASN A 74 2.37 -9.40 -1.72
C ASN A 74 2.65 -10.83 -2.23
N ILE A 75 3.75 -11.05 -2.95
CA ILE A 75 4.17 -12.38 -3.43
C ILE A 75 4.78 -13.18 -2.28
N VAL A 76 5.63 -12.54 -1.46
CA VAL A 76 6.32 -13.16 -0.34
C VAL A 76 5.33 -13.44 0.81
N LYS A 77 4.90 -14.69 0.95
CA LYS A 77 3.87 -15.10 1.93
C LYS A 77 4.26 -14.89 3.40
N GLN A 78 5.55 -14.70 3.67
CA GLN A 78 6.06 -14.42 5.01
C GLN A 78 5.75 -12.99 5.47
N VAL A 79 5.52 -12.07 4.53
CA VAL A 79 5.05 -10.71 4.85
C VAL A 79 3.53 -10.73 4.90
N TRP A 80 2.97 -10.49 6.08
CA TRP A 80 1.52 -10.53 6.26
C TRP A 80 0.87 -9.22 5.81
N ARG A 81 1.48 -8.09 6.20
CA ARG A 81 0.98 -6.76 5.89
C ARG A 81 2.13 -5.79 5.72
N GLN A 82 1.88 -4.77 4.91
CA GLN A 82 2.80 -3.69 4.64
C GLN A 82 2.02 -2.37 4.61
N LEU A 83 2.64 -1.32 5.11
CA LEU A 83 2.13 0.05 5.12
C LEU A 83 3.23 0.93 4.56
N VAL A 84 2.92 1.71 3.52
CA VAL A 84 3.83 2.69 2.93
C VAL A 84 3.22 4.06 3.15
N ILE A 85 3.98 4.97 3.73
CA ILE A 85 3.59 6.35 4.00
C ILE A 85 4.54 7.27 3.25
N ASN A 86 4.01 8.26 2.55
CA ASN A 86 4.83 9.29 1.92
C ASN A 86 5.07 10.44 2.92
N LEU A 87 6.32 10.60 3.36
CA LEU A 87 6.68 11.62 4.35
C LEU A 87 6.67 13.04 3.78
N ASP A 88 6.76 13.23 2.46
CA ASP A 88 6.73 14.56 1.86
C ASP A 88 5.31 15.09 1.70
N THR A 89 4.33 14.21 1.43
CA THR A 89 2.94 14.62 1.17
C THR A 89 1.99 14.35 2.33
N GLU A 90 2.21 13.27 3.10
CA GLU A 90 1.26 12.80 4.12
C GLU A 90 1.73 13.05 5.55
N SER A 91 3.00 13.46 5.74
CA SER A 91 3.51 13.85 7.06
C SER A 91 2.78 15.10 7.57
N GLY A 92 2.08 14.96 8.68
CA GLY A 92 1.34 16.05 9.32
C GLY A 92 -0.02 16.37 8.71
N LEU A 93 -0.52 15.58 7.74
CA LEU A 93 -1.89 15.76 7.24
C LEU A 93 -2.91 15.34 8.30
N LYS A 94 -3.56 16.33 8.93
CA LYS A 94 -4.87 16.12 9.57
C LYS A 94 -5.84 15.61 8.49
N PRO A 95 -6.69 14.60 8.76
CA PRO A 95 -7.61 14.06 7.78
C PRO A 95 -8.46 15.19 7.23
N THR A 96 -8.16 15.64 6.01
CA THR A 96 -9.06 16.54 5.32
C THR A 96 -10.27 15.69 4.98
N ASN A 97 -11.42 16.01 5.56
CA ASN A 97 -12.70 15.43 5.19
C ASN A 97 -12.88 15.65 3.68
N THR A 98 -12.43 14.70 2.87
CA THR A 98 -12.59 14.75 1.43
C THR A 98 -14.08 14.75 1.17
N LYS A 99 -14.58 15.89 0.69
CA LYS A 99 -16.00 16.14 0.49
C LYS A 99 -16.57 14.98 -0.31
N LYS A 100 -17.58 14.31 0.27
CA LYS A 100 -18.32 13.17 -0.28
C LYS A 100 -18.45 13.33 -1.80
N ALA A 101 -17.99 12.32 -2.53
CA ALA A 101 -18.11 12.25 -3.99
C ALA A 101 -19.52 12.69 -4.40
N THR A 102 -19.60 13.81 -5.13
CA THR A 102 -20.87 14.28 -5.69
C THR A 102 -21.39 13.18 -6.60
N LYS A 103 -22.54 12.60 -6.24
CA LYS A 103 -23.22 11.58 -7.06
C LYS A 103 -23.30 12.11 -8.49
N LYS A 104 -22.60 11.46 -9.43
CA LYS A 104 -22.78 11.72 -10.86
C LYS A 104 -24.25 11.45 -11.17
N VAL A 105 -25.00 12.52 -11.45
CA VAL A 105 -26.37 12.40 -11.95
C VAL A 105 -26.29 11.70 -13.30
N VAL A 106 -26.69 10.43 -13.32
CA VAL A 106 -26.82 9.66 -14.56
C VAL A 106 -27.91 10.34 -15.37
N ARG A 107 -27.51 11.08 -16.42
CA ARG A 107 -28.47 11.63 -17.38
C ARG A 107 -29.10 10.45 -18.12
N LYS A 108 -30.39 10.21 -17.87
CA LYS A 108 -31.21 9.25 -18.61
C LYS A 108 -31.15 9.63 -20.09
N SER A 109 -30.62 8.72 -20.93
CA SER A 109 -30.63 8.91 -22.37
C SER A 109 -32.08 8.97 -22.86
N THR A 110 -32.41 10.02 -23.61
CA THR A 110 -33.69 10.13 -24.29
C THR A 110 -33.80 9.03 -25.36
N PRO A 111 -34.96 8.35 -25.51
CA PRO A 111 -35.11 7.32 -26.51
C PRO A 111 -35.04 7.95 -27.90
N ARG A 112 -34.19 7.38 -28.76
CA ARG A 112 -34.00 7.80 -30.15
C ARG A 112 -35.29 7.54 -30.91
N LYS A 113 -35.95 8.59 -31.42
CA LYS A 113 -37.10 8.44 -32.33
C LYS A 113 -36.62 7.69 -33.59
N VAL A 114 -37.19 6.52 -33.83
CA VAL A 114 -36.96 5.74 -35.05
C VAL A 114 -37.76 6.41 -36.18
N ALA A 115 -37.10 6.72 -37.30
CA ALA A 115 -37.75 7.32 -38.46
C ALA A 115 -38.77 6.34 -39.09
N PRO A 116 -39.91 6.83 -39.61
CA PRO A 116 -40.87 5.96 -40.29
C PRO A 116 -40.26 5.44 -41.60
N LYS A 117 -40.42 4.14 -41.86
CA LYS A 117 -40.07 3.53 -43.14
C LYS A 117 -41.05 4.03 -44.20
N THR A 118 -40.52 4.54 -45.30
CA THR A 118 -41.28 4.79 -46.52
C THR A 118 -41.52 3.43 -47.19
N GLU A 119 -42.78 3.01 -47.27
CA GLU A 119 -43.22 1.93 -48.16
C GLU A 119 -43.84 2.56 -49.41
N GLU A 120 -43.36 2.09 -50.57
CA GLU A 120 -43.78 2.27 -51.98
C GLU A 120 -44.16 3.66 -52.52
#